data_AF-A0A7K5ITD2-F1
#
_entry.id   AF-A0A7K5ITD2-F1
#
_cell.length_a   1.000
_cell.length_b   1.000
_cell.length_c   1.000
_cell.angle_alpha   90.00
_cell.angle_beta   90.00
_cell.angle_gamma   90.00
#
_symmetry.space_group_name_H-M   'P 1'
#
loop_
_entity.id
_entity.type
_entity.pdbx_description
1 polymer ?
#
loop_
_entity_poly.entity_id
_entity_poly.type
_entity_poly.pdbx_seq_one_letter_code
_entity_poly.pdbx_strand_id
1 'polypeptide(L)'
;MVQATPVLLVLFLALGAPSLAAKKCILTGNWTNDLGSNMTIHEVKGNGDFSGIYNTSVSDTTEEIMPSPLLGSQHPPDQWNQPTFGFTIHWNFS
;
A
#
# COMPACT_ATOMS: atom_id res chain seq x y z
N MET A 1 -14.07 -15.83 -49.27
CA MET A 1 -13.27 -15.03 -48.33
C MET A 1 -14.24 -14.34 -47.39
N VAL A 2 -14.29 -14.74 -46.12
CA VAL A 2 -15.24 -14.18 -45.14
C VAL A 2 -14.67 -12.88 -44.62
N GLN A 3 -15.28 -11.76 -45.01
CA GLN A 3 -14.90 -10.43 -44.57
C GLN A 3 -15.36 -10.25 -43.12
N ALA A 4 -14.50 -10.55 -42.16
CA ALA A 4 -14.75 -10.26 -40.76
C ALA A 4 -14.88 -8.74 -40.61
N THR A 5 -16.06 -8.28 -40.19
CA THR A 5 -16.35 -6.87 -39.98
C THR A 5 -15.45 -6.33 -38.86
N PRO A 6 -14.85 -5.13 -39.01
CA PRO A 6 -13.93 -4.57 -38.02
C PRO A 6 -14.56 -4.42 -36.63
N VAL A 7 -15.89 -4.28 -36.58
CA VAL A 7 -16.70 -4.25 -35.34
C VAL A 7 -16.54 -5.52 -34.51
N LEU A 8 -16.50 -6.69 -35.17
CA LEU A 8 -16.38 -7.98 -34.49
C LEU A 8 -14.98 -8.14 -33.86
N LEU A 9 -13.94 -7.63 -34.56
CA LEU A 9 -12.56 -7.64 -34.07
C LEU A 9 -12.38 -6.76 -32.83
N VAL A 10 -12.99 -5.57 -32.80
CA VAL A 10 -12.97 -4.65 -31.64
C VAL A 10 -13.67 -5.27 -30.43
N LEU A 11 -14.76 -5.99 -30.64
CA LEU A 11 -15.47 -6.67 -29.55
C LEU A 11 -14.61 -7.79 -28.92
N PHE A 12 -13.91 -8.60 -29.71
CA PHE A 12 -13.00 -9.63 -29.19
C PHE A 12 -11.82 -9.04 -28.40
N LEU A 13 -11.29 -7.88 -28.82
CA LEU A 13 -10.23 -7.16 -28.09
C LEU A 13 -10.72 -6.66 -26.72
N ALA A 14 -11.97 -6.19 -26.64
CA ALA A 14 -12.56 -5.73 -25.38
C ALA A 14 -12.86 -6.88 -24.39
N LEU A 15 -13.26 -8.06 -24.89
CA LEU A 15 -13.48 -9.25 -24.05
C LEU A 15 -12.18 -9.98 -23.67
N GLY A 16 -11.10 -9.78 -24.42
CA GLY A 16 -9.78 -10.37 -24.15
C GLY A 16 -8.89 -9.52 -23.25
N ALA A 17 -9.30 -8.29 -22.91
CA ALA A 17 -8.60 -7.49 -21.94
C ALA A 17 -8.64 -8.21 -20.58
N PRO A 18 -7.50 -8.66 -20.02
CA PRO A 18 -7.50 -9.22 -18.69
C PRO A 18 -8.12 -8.17 -17.77
N SER A 19 -9.25 -8.50 -17.15
CA SER A 19 -9.77 -7.72 -16.03
C SER A 19 -8.58 -7.52 -15.11
N LEU A 20 -8.11 -6.28 -14.95
CA LEU A 20 -7.05 -5.95 -14.02
C LEU A 20 -7.61 -6.31 -12.65
N ALA A 21 -7.35 -7.53 -12.21
CA ALA A 21 -7.71 -7.99 -10.89
C ALA A 21 -7.01 -7.02 -9.95
N ALA A 22 -7.79 -6.16 -9.30
CA ALA A 22 -7.26 -5.19 -8.36
C ALA A 22 -6.42 -5.97 -7.35
N LYS A 23 -5.11 -5.68 -7.32
CA LYS A 23 -4.22 -6.34 -6.36
C LYS A 23 -4.76 -6.06 -4.97
N LYS A 24 -4.89 -7.10 -4.15
CA LYS A 24 -5.24 -6.97 -2.73
C LYS A 24 -4.32 -5.91 -2.11
N CYS A 25 -4.87 -4.96 -1.38
CA CYS A 25 -4.09 -3.94 -0.70
C CYS A 25 -3.31 -4.63 0.44
N ILE A 26 -1.98 -4.66 0.34
CA ILE A 26 -1.09 -5.35 1.29
C ILE A 26 -0.14 -4.28 1.86
N LEU A 27 -0.18 -4.07 3.18
CA LEU A 27 0.66 -3.07 3.85
C LEU A 27 2.12 -3.51 4.00
N THR A 28 2.40 -4.81 4.12
CA THR A 28 3.78 -5.32 4.25
C THR A 28 4.65 -4.86 3.09
N GLY A 29 5.72 -4.13 3.38
CA GLY A 29 6.64 -3.62 2.37
C GLY A 29 7.25 -2.27 2.70
N ASN A 30 7.85 -1.66 1.68
CA ASN A 30 8.47 -0.34 1.74
C ASN A 30 7.57 0.69 1.06
N TRP A 31 7.42 1.83 1.70
CA TRP A 31 6.57 2.94 1.29
C TRP A 31 7.33 4.26 1.34
N THR A 32 6.97 5.16 0.44
CA THR A 32 7.44 6.55 0.42
C THR A 32 6.22 7.45 0.31
N ASN A 33 6.17 8.53 1.08
CA ASN A 33 5.11 9.55 0.95
C ASN A 33 5.57 10.74 0.08
N ASP A 34 4.64 11.65 -0.22
CA ASP A 34 4.91 12.83 -1.06
C ASP A 34 5.88 13.84 -0.43
N LEU A 35 6.14 13.73 0.89
CA LEU A 35 7.14 14.52 1.60
C LEU A 35 8.54 13.89 1.55
N GLY A 36 8.69 12.73 0.91
CA GLY A 36 9.96 11.99 0.79
C GLY A 36 10.27 11.07 1.98
N SER A 37 9.39 11.01 2.99
CA SER A 37 9.56 10.14 4.15
C SER A 37 9.39 8.68 3.77
N ASN A 38 10.21 7.80 4.36
CA ASN A 38 10.20 6.38 4.06
C ASN A 38 9.65 5.59 5.25
N MET A 39 8.95 4.50 4.95
CA MET A 39 8.38 3.61 5.95
C MET A 39 8.56 2.16 5.51
N THR A 40 9.00 1.31 6.43
CA THR A 40 8.98 -0.14 6.25
C THR A 40 7.94 -0.71 7.21
N ILE A 41 6.92 -1.37 6.67
CA ILE A 41 5.95 -2.15 7.43
C ILE A 41 6.36 -3.61 7.33
N HIS A 42 6.60 -4.25 8.49
CA HIS A 42 6.87 -5.67 8.57
C HIS A 42 5.60 -6.49 8.30
N GLU A 43 5.68 -7.81 8.46
CA GLU A 43 4.54 -8.69 8.29
C GLU A 43 3.31 -8.22 9.08
N VAL A 44 2.18 -8.07 8.39
CA VAL A 44 0.88 -7.91 9.04
C VAL A 44 0.36 -9.27 9.48
N LYS A 45 0.17 -9.43 10.78
CA LYS A 45 -0.27 -10.68 11.41
C LYS A 45 -1.73 -10.98 11.06
N GLY A 46 -2.14 -12.23 11.28
CA GLY A 46 -3.52 -12.67 11.02
C GLY A 46 -4.59 -11.94 11.83
N ASN A 47 -4.24 -11.33 12.97
CA ASN A 47 -5.13 -10.47 13.75
C ASN A 47 -5.16 -9.00 13.29
N GLY A 48 -4.41 -8.65 12.24
CA GLY A 48 -4.32 -7.30 11.70
C GLY A 48 -3.15 -6.48 12.23
N ASP A 49 -2.49 -6.90 13.31
CA ASP A 49 -1.42 -6.13 13.94
C ASP A 49 -0.13 -6.15 13.11
N PHE A 50 0.57 -5.02 13.11
CA PHE A 50 1.86 -4.89 12.46
C PHE A 50 2.79 -3.95 13.23
N SER A 51 4.08 -4.07 12.91
CA SER A 51 5.13 -3.16 13.37
C SER A 51 5.94 -2.68 12.18
N GLY A 52 6.77 -1.67 12.39
CA GLY A 52 7.63 -1.15 11.35
C GLY A 52 8.58 -0.08 11.84
N ILE A 53 9.22 0.57 10.88
CA ILE A 53 10.10 1.72 11.09
C ILE A 53 9.64 2.86 10.18
N TYR A 54 9.56 4.05 10.74
CA TYR A 54 9.26 5.29 10.03
C TYR A 54 10.50 6.19 10.06
N ASN A 55 10.92 6.66 8.89
CA ASN A 55 12.01 7.61 8.73
C ASN A 55 11.46 8.87 8.06
N THR A 56 11.17 9.90 8.87
CA THR A 56 10.63 11.16 8.36
C THR A 56 11.69 11.95 7.60
N SER A 57 11.27 12.76 6.64
CA SER A 57 12.14 13.73 5.95
C SER A 57 12.02 15.15 6.48
N VAL A 58 11.07 15.38 7.40
CA VAL A 58 10.77 16.69 7.98
C VAL A 58 10.56 16.57 9.48
N SER A 59 10.96 17.60 10.23
CA SER A 59 10.74 17.75 11.67
C SER A 59 10.58 19.22 12.03
N ASP A 60 9.88 19.51 13.13
CA ASP A 60 9.79 20.85 13.75
C ASP A 60 10.83 21.04 14.88
N THR A 61 11.61 20.00 15.20
CA THR A 61 12.69 20.02 16.20
C THR A 61 14.05 20.28 15.54
N THR A 62 15.02 20.75 16.33
CA THR A 62 16.43 20.87 15.90
C THR A 62 17.25 19.58 16.13
N GLU A 63 16.64 18.56 16.72
CA GLU A 63 17.28 17.27 16.97
C GLU A 63 17.55 16.53 15.66
N GLU A 64 18.56 15.67 15.67
CA GLU A 64 18.86 14.82 14.52
C GLU A 64 17.70 13.83 14.27
N ILE A 65 17.19 13.80 13.04
CA ILE A 65 16.12 12.86 12.67
C ILE A 65 16.65 11.43 12.79
N MET A 66 15.98 10.64 13.62
CA MET A 66 16.28 9.22 13.82
C MET A 66 15.13 8.32 13.34
N PRO A 67 15.44 7.15 12.73
CA PRO A 67 14.43 6.14 12.45
C PRO A 67 13.65 5.79 13.72
N SER A 68 12.32 5.82 13.62
CA SER A 68 11.40 5.75 14.76
C SER A 68 10.45 4.54 14.62
N PRO A 69 10.28 3.72 15.66
CA PRO A 69 9.41 2.55 15.58
C PRO A 69 7.94 2.96 15.43
N LEU A 70 7.19 2.14 14.69
CA LEU A 70 5.74 2.25 14.58
C LEU A 70 5.05 0.94 14.94
N LEU A 71 3.86 1.06 15.51
CA LEU A 71 2.95 -0.05 15.83
C LEU A 71 1.55 0.31 15.35
N GLY A 72 0.88 -0.63 14.70
CA GLY A 72 -0.44 -0.40 14.14
C GLY A 72 -1.25 -1.66 13.95
N SER A 73 -2.45 -1.48 13.42
CA SER A 73 -3.37 -2.57 13.09
C SER A 73 -4.19 -2.22 11.84
N GLN A 74 -4.54 -3.23 11.05
CA GLN A 74 -5.45 -3.13 9.91
C GLN A 74 -6.69 -3.97 10.15
N HIS A 75 -7.83 -3.55 9.58
CA HIS A 75 -9.01 -4.40 9.54
C HIS A 75 -8.75 -5.69 8.74
N PRO A 76 -9.49 -6.79 9.03
CA PRO A 76 -9.29 -8.07 8.35
C PRO A 76 -9.33 -7.92 6.82
N PRO A 77 -8.23 -8.26 6.13
CA PRO A 77 -8.09 -8.00 4.69
C PRO A 77 -8.94 -8.94 3.83
N ASP A 78 -9.57 -9.95 4.44
CA ASP A 78 -10.45 -10.90 3.76
C ASP A 78 -11.91 -10.43 3.71
N GLN A 79 -12.23 -9.35 4.45
CA GLN A 79 -13.58 -8.78 4.46
C GLN A 79 -13.72 -7.64 3.45
N TRP A 80 -12.65 -6.88 3.20
CA TRP A 80 -12.68 -5.68 2.35
C TRP A 80 -11.51 -5.64 1.36
N ASN A 81 -11.79 -5.20 0.11
CA ASN A 81 -10.76 -5.01 -0.92
C ASN A 81 -9.75 -3.91 -0.55
N GLN A 82 -10.15 -2.97 0.31
CA GLN A 82 -9.37 -1.84 0.79
C GLN A 82 -9.59 -1.71 2.31
N PRO A 83 -8.88 -2.50 3.14
CA PRO A 83 -9.03 -2.43 4.58
C PRO A 83 -8.51 -1.10 5.11
N THR A 84 -9.23 -0.50 6.06
CA THR A 84 -8.71 0.67 6.78
C THR A 84 -7.71 0.22 7.84
N PHE A 85 -6.72 1.07 8.11
CA PHE A 85 -5.64 0.80 9.05
C PHE A 85 -5.24 2.08 9.77
N GLY A 86 -4.53 1.92 10.89
CA GLY A 86 -3.96 3.01 11.66
C GLY A 86 -2.72 2.55 12.39
N PHE A 87 -1.84 3.50 12.72
CA PHE A 87 -0.62 3.22 13.46
C PHE A 87 -0.20 4.44 14.28
N THR A 88 0.62 4.19 15.28
CA THR A 88 1.28 5.18 16.11
C THR A 88 2.78 5.10 15.85
N ILE A 89 3.45 6.25 15.76
CA ILE A 89 4.90 6.35 15.72
C ILE A 89 5.38 6.81 17.10
N HIS A 90 6.37 6.11 17.65
CA HIS A 90 7.11 6.59 18.82
C HIS A 90 8.40 7.22 18.34
N TRP A 91 8.45 8.55 18.32
CA TRP A 91 9.59 9.31 17.81
C TRP A 91 10.81 9.17 18.72
N ASN A 92 11.94 8.78 18.16
CA ASN A 92 13.19 8.59 18.91
C ASN A 92 13.98 9.89 19.14
N PHE A 93 13.52 11.02 18.61
CA PHE A 93 14.24 12.30 18.56
C PHE A 93 13.35 13.52 18.82
N SER A 94 12.17 13.34 19.44
CA SER A 94 11.20 14.41 19.75
C SER A 94 11.06 14.65 21.24
#